data_AF-A0A6B0T3K6-F1
#
_entry.id   AF-A0A6B0T3K6-F1
#
_cell.length_a   1.000
_cell.length_b   1.000
_cell.length_c   1.000
_cell.angle_alpha   90.00
_cell.angle_beta   90.00
_cell.angle_gamma   90.00
#
_symmetry.space_group_name_H-M   'P 1'
#
loop_
_entity.id
_entity.type
_entity.pdbx_description
1 polymer ?
#
loop_
_entity_poly.entity_id
_entity_poly.type
_entity_poly.pdbx_seq_one_letter_code
_entity_poly.pdbx_strand_id
1 'polypeptide(L)'
;MVPSNRLPDAVTVSRLLGGLAVVLAGLGAVLLLFPQPLADVFFAVWVLFAVILTVVGALGAWTRRTALLWVAALLLVGLSIVGMWSLGPFVAPAALVLLGAAVASLWTGPRPGAHKAVLDDPPSVLEAVLKTLGGAVLMVVGAILAYEGTIVRELFTRGCASETLDCALAVTRWDAVGLAVLGVAAIGIGGWMVWTQVAVGRILASNQAG
;
A
#
# COMPACT_ATOMS: atom_id res chain seq x y z
N MET A 1 -35.20 -0.23 -21.90
CA MET A 1 -33.85 0.40 -21.86
C MET A 1 -33.46 0.52 -20.39
N VAL A 2 -32.67 -0.42 -19.89
CA VAL A 2 -32.11 -0.32 -18.54
C VAL A 2 -30.91 0.63 -18.65
N PRO A 3 -30.84 1.73 -17.87
CA PRO A 3 -29.65 2.56 -17.86
C PRO A 3 -28.49 1.69 -17.39
N SER A 4 -27.55 1.39 -18.29
CA SER A 4 -26.29 0.82 -17.90
C SER A 4 -25.53 1.91 -17.13
N ASN A 5 -25.60 1.83 -15.80
CA ASN A 5 -24.67 2.54 -14.94
C ASN A 5 -23.27 2.16 -15.42
N ARG A 6 -22.63 3.02 -16.21
CA ARG A 6 -21.24 2.88 -16.63
C ARG A 6 -20.44 3.01 -15.34
N LEU A 7 -20.14 1.87 -14.72
CA LEU A 7 -19.11 1.82 -13.69
C LEU A 7 -17.87 2.48 -14.30
N PRO A 8 -17.28 3.49 -13.62
CA PRO A 8 -16.12 4.18 -14.17
C PRO A 8 -15.01 3.16 -14.45
N ASP A 9 -14.36 3.30 -15.62
CA ASP A 9 -13.26 2.43 -16.02
C ASP A 9 -12.24 2.33 -14.88
N ALA A 10 -11.77 1.12 -14.57
CA ALA A 10 -10.85 0.87 -13.46
C ALA A 10 -9.59 1.77 -13.51
N VAL A 11 -9.20 2.20 -14.72
CA VAL A 11 -8.09 3.15 -14.94
C VAL A 11 -8.42 4.51 -14.35
N THR A 12 -9.64 5.00 -14.59
CA THR A 12 -10.14 6.26 -14.07
C THR A 12 -10.25 6.21 -12.56
N VAL A 13 -10.78 5.10 -12.02
CA VAL A 13 -10.87 4.88 -10.56
C VAL A 13 -9.48 4.90 -9.91
N SER A 14 -8.52 4.14 -10.44
CA SER A 14 -7.16 4.09 -9.91
C SER A 14 -6.48 5.47 -9.92
N ARG A 15 -6.68 6.25 -10.99
CA ARG A 15 -6.14 7.62 -11.10
C ARG A 15 -6.79 8.59 -10.13
N LEU A 16 -8.12 8.54 -9.98
CA LEU A 16 -8.86 9.39 -9.05
C LEU A 16 -8.46 9.10 -7.61
N LEU A 17 -8.34 7.82 -7.24
CA LEU A 17 -7.85 7.40 -5.93
C LEU A 17 -6.40 7.85 -5.72
N GLY A 18 -5.53 7.71 -6.72
CA GLY A 18 -4.15 8.23 -6.65
C GLY A 18 -4.10 9.74 -6.38
N GLY A 19 -4.91 10.53 -7.11
CA GLY A 19 -5.02 11.98 -6.88
C GLY A 19 -5.59 12.33 -5.50
N LEU A 20 -6.63 11.61 -5.06
CA LEU A 20 -7.23 11.79 -3.74
C LEU A 20 -6.25 11.49 -2.61
N ALA A 21 -5.41 10.46 -2.75
CA ALA A 21 -4.36 10.15 -1.78
C ALA A 21 -3.39 11.32 -1.60
N VAL A 22 -2.99 12.00 -2.68
CA VAL A 22 -2.13 13.19 -2.64
C VAL A 22 -2.83 14.34 -1.91
N VAL A 23 -4.10 14.59 -2.20
CA VAL A 23 -4.89 15.64 -1.52
C VAL A 23 -5.00 15.36 -0.03
N LEU A 24 -5.31 14.13 0.36
CA LEU A 24 -5.42 13.74 1.76
C LEU A 24 -4.09 13.86 2.51
N ALA A 25 -2.98 13.40 1.93
CA ALA A 25 -1.67 13.58 2.56
C ALA A 25 -1.24 15.05 2.60
N GLY A 26 -1.58 15.85 1.59
CA GLY A 26 -1.37 17.30 1.60
C GLY A 26 -2.14 17.98 2.74
N LEU A 27 -3.40 17.63 2.94
CA LEU A 27 -4.21 18.12 4.06
C LEU A 27 -3.63 17.69 5.41
N GLY A 28 -3.23 16.42 5.54
CA GLY A 28 -2.52 15.92 6.72
C GLY A 28 -1.24 16.71 6.99
N ALA A 29 -0.45 16.98 5.96
CA ALA A 29 0.76 17.77 6.09
C ALA A 29 0.49 19.22 6.52
N VAL A 30 -0.53 19.87 5.97
CA VAL A 30 -0.93 21.22 6.38
C VAL A 30 -1.35 21.23 7.85
N LEU A 31 -2.19 20.30 8.28
CA LEU A 31 -2.64 20.20 9.68
C LEU A 31 -1.50 19.92 10.67
N LEU A 32 -0.52 19.13 10.24
CA LEU A 32 0.61 18.73 11.08
C LEU A 32 1.74 19.76 11.12
N LEU A 33 1.91 20.57 10.06
CA LEU A 33 2.99 21.56 9.96
C LEU A 33 2.53 23.00 10.26
N PHE A 34 1.22 23.27 10.24
CA PHE A 34 0.65 24.59 10.49
C PHE A 34 -0.59 24.52 11.41
N PRO A 35 -0.77 25.45 12.37
CA PRO A 35 0.09 26.58 12.74
C PRO A 35 1.09 26.23 13.86
N GLN A 36 1.09 24.99 14.36
CA GLN A 36 1.93 24.57 15.46
C GLN A 36 3.11 23.77 14.93
N PRO A 37 4.34 24.32 14.90
CA PRO A 37 5.52 23.51 14.69
C PRO A 37 5.77 22.72 15.99
N LEU A 38 4.93 21.72 16.28
CA LEU A 38 5.19 20.70 17.31
C LEU A 38 6.39 19.82 16.95
N ALA A 39 6.94 20.04 15.75
CA ALA A 39 7.78 19.13 15.02
C ALA A 39 9.17 19.73 14.85
N ASP A 40 10.12 19.16 15.57
CA ASP A 40 11.53 19.23 15.19
C ASP A 40 11.71 18.82 13.71
N VAL A 41 12.81 19.20 13.06
CA VAL A 41 13.08 18.93 11.62
C VAL A 41 12.83 17.46 11.27
N PHE A 42 13.09 16.56 12.21
CA PHE A 42 12.81 15.13 12.14
C PHE A 42 11.35 14.79 11.81
N PHE A 43 10.37 15.37 12.51
CA PHE A 43 8.96 15.07 12.26
C PHE A 43 8.51 15.64 10.92
N ALA A 44 8.97 16.84 10.56
CA ALA A 44 8.67 17.44 9.27
C ALA A 44 9.16 16.58 8.09
N VAL A 45 10.33 15.94 8.22
CA VAL A 45 10.86 14.99 7.22
C VAL A 45 9.90 13.81 7.01
N TRP A 46 9.36 13.22 8.08
CA TRP A 46 8.41 12.10 7.95
C TRP A 46 7.08 12.51 7.31
N VAL A 47 6.56 13.68 7.66
CA VAL A 47 5.36 14.25 7.03
C VAL A 47 5.59 14.47 5.53
N LEU A 48 6.70 15.11 5.16
CA LEU A 48 7.04 15.33 3.76
C LEU A 48 7.30 14.03 3.01
N PHE A 49 7.92 13.03 3.66
CA PHE A 49 8.12 11.71 3.08
C PHE A 49 6.79 11.02 2.75
N ALA A 50 5.78 11.12 3.63
CA ALA A 50 4.43 10.63 3.35
C ALA A 50 3.83 11.27 2.09
N VAL A 51 3.96 12.59 1.95
CA VAL A 51 3.50 13.33 0.76
C VAL A 51 4.25 12.83 -0.48
N ILE A 52 5.59 12.70 -0.43
CA ILE A 52 6.39 12.18 -1.55
C ILE A 52 5.91 10.78 -1.96
N LEU A 53 5.67 9.88 -1.01
CA LEU A 53 5.16 8.53 -1.30
C LEU A 53 3.79 8.58 -2.00
N THR A 54 2.88 9.47 -1.59
CA THR A 54 1.59 9.61 -2.29
C THR A 54 1.75 10.13 -3.71
N VAL A 55 2.67 11.07 -3.95
CA VAL A 55 2.96 11.58 -5.30
C VAL A 55 3.55 10.46 -6.17
N VAL A 56 4.52 9.70 -5.65
CA VAL A 56 5.11 8.54 -6.35
C VAL A 56 4.03 7.51 -6.66
N GLY A 57 3.18 7.17 -5.70
CA GLY A 57 2.08 6.23 -5.91
C GLY A 57 1.10 6.71 -6.97
N ALA A 58 0.69 7.97 -6.91
CA ALA A 58 -0.20 8.57 -7.89
C ALA A 58 0.43 8.59 -9.30
N LEU A 59 1.73 8.91 -9.42
CA LEU A 59 2.48 8.76 -10.67
C LEU A 59 2.48 7.30 -11.16
N GLY A 60 2.60 6.33 -10.26
CA GLY A 60 2.44 4.91 -10.55
C GLY A 60 1.07 4.59 -11.16
N ALA A 61 -0.01 5.13 -10.59
CA ALA A 61 -1.38 4.99 -11.10
C ALA A 61 -1.53 5.64 -12.49
N TRP A 62 -1.03 6.86 -12.69
CA TRP A 62 -1.13 7.56 -13.98
C TRP A 62 -0.32 6.90 -15.10
N THR A 63 0.89 6.41 -14.79
CA THR A 63 1.79 5.71 -15.73
C THR A 63 1.48 4.22 -15.88
N ARG A 64 0.42 3.72 -15.21
CA ARG A 64 0.05 2.30 -15.13
C ARG A 64 1.19 1.40 -14.60
N ARG A 65 2.16 1.94 -13.86
CA ARG A 65 3.24 1.19 -13.22
C ARG A 65 2.76 0.63 -11.89
N THR A 66 2.06 -0.50 -11.97
CA THR A 66 1.47 -1.22 -10.83
C THR A 66 2.48 -1.48 -9.71
N ALA A 67 3.69 -1.96 -10.02
CA ALA A 67 4.73 -2.21 -9.01
C ALA A 67 5.09 -0.95 -8.20
N LEU A 68 5.25 0.19 -8.87
CA LEU A 68 5.60 1.47 -8.23
C LEU A 68 4.47 1.96 -7.31
N LEU A 69 3.22 1.80 -7.75
CA LEU A 69 2.04 2.13 -6.94
C LEU A 69 1.91 1.23 -5.70
N TRP A 70 2.18 -0.07 -5.83
CA TRP A 70 2.16 -1.01 -4.70
C TRP A 70 3.28 -0.72 -3.70
N VAL A 71 4.50 -0.48 -4.16
CA VAL A 71 5.62 -0.11 -3.28
C VAL A 71 5.30 1.16 -2.51
N ALA A 72 4.79 2.20 -3.20
CA ALA A 72 4.40 3.45 -2.55
C ALA A 72 3.27 3.25 -1.53
N ALA A 73 2.23 2.49 -1.87
CA ALA A 73 1.13 2.18 -0.94
C ALA A 73 1.60 1.42 0.31
N LEU A 74 2.44 0.39 0.14
CA LEU A 74 2.96 -0.41 1.25
C LEU A 74 3.90 0.39 2.15
N LEU A 75 4.78 1.20 1.57
CA LEU A 75 5.64 2.11 2.34
C LEU A 75 4.81 3.13 3.13
N LEU A 76 3.73 3.65 2.53
CA LEU A 76 2.85 4.60 3.19
C LEU A 76 2.01 3.97 4.31
N VAL A 77 1.57 2.72 4.13
CA VAL A 77 0.94 1.92 5.19
C VAL A 77 1.93 1.65 6.32
N GLY A 78 3.16 1.23 6.00
CA GLY A 78 4.22 1.03 6.98
C GLY A 78 4.54 2.30 7.76
N LEU A 79 4.62 3.45 7.07
CA LEU A 79 4.80 4.75 7.69
C LEU A 79 3.64 5.13 8.63
N SER A 80 2.40 4.85 8.22
CA SER A 80 1.21 5.09 9.05
C SER A 80 1.21 4.24 10.32
N ILE A 81 1.72 3.01 10.21
CA ILE A 81 1.86 2.07 11.33
C ILE A 81 2.99 2.49 12.27
N VAL A 82 4.16 2.86 11.75
CA VAL A 82 5.28 3.32 12.60
C VAL A 82 4.92 4.64 13.29
N GLY A 83 4.22 5.54 12.59
CA GLY A 83 3.78 6.82 13.12
C GLY A 83 2.50 6.78 13.96
N MET A 84 1.97 5.61 14.34
CA MET A 84 0.58 5.39 14.82
C MET A 84 0.08 6.36 15.91
N TRP A 85 0.99 6.92 16.72
CA TRP A 85 0.64 7.80 17.83
C TRP A 85 0.59 9.29 17.50
N SER A 86 1.31 9.77 16.48
CA SER A 86 1.34 11.20 16.13
C SER A 86 0.98 11.49 14.68
N LEU A 87 1.53 10.72 13.75
CA LEU A 87 1.42 10.95 12.30
C LEU A 87 0.42 9.99 11.63
N GLY A 88 0.25 8.80 12.20
CA GLY A 88 -0.55 7.71 11.68
C GLY A 88 -2.00 8.09 11.38
N PRO A 89 -2.76 8.69 12.31
CA PRO A 89 -4.16 9.05 12.06
C PRO A 89 -4.35 10.03 10.88
N PHE A 90 -3.36 10.88 10.60
CA PHE A 90 -3.42 11.86 9.52
C PHE A 90 -3.01 11.28 8.16
N VAL A 91 -2.11 10.30 8.15
CA VAL A 91 -1.59 9.68 6.92
C VAL A 91 -2.33 8.39 6.54
N ALA A 92 -2.94 7.70 7.51
CA ALA A 92 -3.69 6.46 7.28
C ALA A 92 -4.80 6.59 6.23
N PRO A 93 -5.60 7.68 6.17
CA PRO A 93 -6.60 7.84 5.10
C PRO A 93 -5.96 7.86 3.70
N ALA A 94 -4.83 8.55 3.54
CA ALA A 94 -4.08 8.58 2.28
C ALA A 94 -3.51 7.20 1.94
N ALA A 95 -3.00 6.46 2.94
CA ALA A 95 -2.51 5.10 2.78
C ALA A 95 -3.61 4.15 2.28
N LEU A 96 -4.80 4.19 2.89
CA LEU A 96 -5.95 3.36 2.51
C LEU A 96 -6.43 3.68 1.09
N VAL A 97 -6.52 4.96 0.74
CA VAL A 97 -6.93 5.38 -0.60
C VAL A 97 -5.90 4.96 -1.65
N LEU A 98 -4.60 5.08 -1.35
CA LEU A 98 -3.53 4.66 -2.25
C LEU A 98 -3.47 3.14 -2.41
N LEU A 99 -3.74 2.39 -1.35
CA LEU A 99 -3.91 0.94 -1.39
C LEU A 99 -5.14 0.56 -2.24
N GLY A 100 -6.25 1.28 -2.08
CA GLY A 100 -7.42 1.16 -2.96
C GLY A 100 -7.08 1.43 -4.43
N ALA A 101 -6.26 2.45 -4.70
CA ALA A 101 -5.75 2.74 -6.04
C ALA A 101 -4.91 1.58 -6.59
N ALA A 102 -4.09 0.95 -5.75
CA ALA A 102 -3.27 -0.21 -6.08
C ALA A 102 -4.12 -1.44 -6.43
N VAL A 103 -5.17 -1.71 -5.64
CA VAL A 103 -6.15 -2.76 -5.90
C VAL A 103 -6.92 -2.48 -7.20
N ALA A 104 -7.40 -1.26 -7.39
CA ALA A 104 -8.09 -0.85 -8.63
C ALA A 104 -7.17 -0.92 -9.86
N SER A 105 -5.87 -0.63 -9.70
CA SER A 105 -4.89 -0.71 -10.79
C SER A 105 -4.79 -2.13 -11.36
N LEU A 106 -5.04 -3.14 -10.54
CA LEU A 106 -5.02 -4.53 -10.97
C LEU A 106 -6.27 -4.95 -11.76
N TRP A 107 -7.31 -4.11 -11.77
CA TRP A 107 -8.49 -4.29 -12.62
C TRP A 107 -8.36 -3.56 -13.96
N THR A 108 -7.25 -2.88 -14.23
CA THR A 108 -7.08 -2.05 -15.44
C THR A 108 -6.80 -2.81 -16.73
N GLY A 109 -6.91 -4.14 -16.70
CA GLY A 109 -6.56 -5.02 -17.82
C GLY A 109 -5.03 -5.06 -18.03
N PRO A 110 -4.48 -6.17 -18.55
CA PRO A 110 -3.04 -6.28 -18.80
C PRO A 110 -2.59 -5.24 -19.83
N ARG A 111 -1.34 -4.78 -19.73
CA ARG A 111 -0.73 -4.02 -20.84
C ARG A 111 -0.81 -4.85 -22.12
N PRO A 112 -0.93 -4.22 -23.31
CA PRO A 112 -1.01 -4.95 -24.58
C PRO A 112 0.10 -6.01 -24.77
N GLY A 113 1.32 -5.75 -24.27
CA GLY A 113 2.42 -6.72 -24.28
C GLY A 113 2.33 -7.82 -23.22
N ALA A 114 1.71 -7.57 -22.06
CA ALA A 114 1.51 -8.56 -21.01
C ALA A 114 0.40 -9.57 -21.37
N HIS A 115 -0.61 -9.14 -22.12
CA HIS A 115 -1.66 -10.04 -22.61
C HIS A 115 -1.10 -11.11 -23.55
N LYS A 116 -0.25 -10.72 -24.52
CA LYS A 116 0.43 -11.66 -25.41
C LYS A 116 1.33 -12.63 -24.64
N ALA A 117 2.16 -12.13 -23.74
CA ALA A 117 3.07 -12.97 -22.95
C ALA A 117 2.36 -14.07 -22.14
N VAL A 118 1.16 -13.79 -21.59
CA VAL A 118 0.37 -14.78 -20.82
C VAL A 118 -0.32 -15.79 -21.73
N LEU A 119 -0.67 -15.41 -22.96
CA LEU A 119 -1.25 -16.33 -23.94
C LEU A 119 -0.20 -17.23 -24.59
N ASP A 120 0.98 -16.69 -24.84
CA ASP A 120 2.09 -17.42 -25.45
C ASP A 120 2.68 -18.47 -24.49
N ASP A 121 2.60 -18.24 -23.17
CA ASP A 121 3.06 -19.17 -22.12
C ASP A 121 2.11 -19.15 -20.89
N PRO A 122 0.99 -19.90 -20.92
CA PRO A 122 0.03 -19.91 -19.83
C PRO A 122 0.58 -20.66 -18.60
N PRO A 123 0.45 -20.11 -17.38
CA PRO A 123 0.93 -20.79 -16.18
C PRO A 123 0.12 -22.07 -15.91
N SER A 124 0.80 -23.09 -15.40
CA SER A 124 0.16 -24.36 -15.05
C SER A 124 -0.81 -24.19 -13.87
N VAL A 125 -1.86 -25.04 -13.81
CA VAL A 125 -2.85 -25.02 -12.71
C VAL A 125 -2.17 -25.22 -11.35
N LEU A 126 -1.20 -26.14 -11.28
CA LEU A 126 -0.44 -26.40 -10.07
C LEU A 126 0.38 -25.19 -9.62
N GLU A 127 1.03 -24.49 -10.54
CA GLU A 127 1.78 -23.27 -10.26
C GLU A 127 0.87 -22.14 -9.77
N ALA A 128 -0.31 -21.97 -10.38
CA ALA A 128 -1.29 -20.98 -9.96
C ALA A 128 -1.81 -21.27 -8.54
N VAL A 129 -2.14 -22.54 -8.23
CA VAL A 129 -2.58 -22.96 -6.90
C VAL A 129 -1.48 -22.74 -5.86
N LEU A 130 -0.23 -23.14 -6.15
CA LEU A 130 0.90 -22.96 -5.24
C LEU A 130 1.20 -21.49 -4.97
N LYS A 131 1.18 -20.62 -5.99
CA LYS A 131 1.38 -19.17 -5.82
C LYS A 131 0.25 -18.53 -5.01
N THR A 132 -0.99 -18.99 -5.22
CA THR A 132 -2.15 -18.47 -4.48
C THR A 132 -2.09 -18.87 -3.00
N LEU A 133 -1.82 -20.15 -2.72
CA LEU A 133 -1.63 -20.64 -1.36
C LEU A 133 -0.43 -19.97 -0.68
N GLY A 134 0.70 -19.88 -1.37
CA GLY A 134 1.89 -19.18 -0.88
C GLY A 134 1.59 -17.73 -0.54
N GLY A 135 0.88 -17.01 -1.41
CA GLY A 135 0.47 -15.63 -1.15
C GLY A 135 -0.50 -15.49 0.04
N ALA A 136 -1.47 -16.40 0.17
CA ALA A 136 -2.42 -16.41 1.28
C ALA A 136 -1.73 -16.69 2.62
N VAL A 137 -0.85 -17.70 2.67
CA VAL A 137 -0.03 -18.01 3.85
C VAL A 137 0.85 -16.81 4.22
N LEU A 138 1.47 -16.19 3.22
CA LEU A 138 2.32 -15.01 3.44
C LEU A 138 1.53 -13.82 4.01
N MET A 139 0.28 -13.62 3.56
CA MET A 139 -0.61 -12.62 4.15
C MET A 139 -0.96 -12.92 5.61
N VAL A 140 -1.30 -14.18 5.94
CA VAL A 140 -1.65 -14.57 7.31
C VAL A 140 -0.45 -14.41 8.25
N VAL A 141 0.70 -14.95 7.86
CA VAL A 141 1.96 -14.80 8.61
C VAL A 141 2.31 -13.31 8.74
N GLY A 142 2.17 -12.55 7.67
CA GLY A 142 2.42 -11.11 7.68
C GLY A 142 1.50 -10.35 8.65
N ALA A 143 0.21 -10.69 8.70
CA ALA A 143 -0.74 -10.10 9.62
C ALA A 143 -0.41 -10.42 11.08
N ILE A 144 0.00 -11.66 11.38
CA ILE A 144 0.44 -12.06 12.73
C ILE A 144 1.68 -11.26 13.14
N LEU A 145 2.69 -11.17 12.27
CA LEU A 145 3.91 -10.43 12.56
C LEU A 145 3.66 -8.92 12.73
N ALA A 146 2.79 -8.36 11.89
CA ALA A 146 2.36 -6.97 12.01
C ALA A 146 1.65 -6.72 13.34
N TYR A 147 0.72 -7.59 13.73
CA TYR A 147 0.00 -7.49 15.00
C TYR A 147 0.94 -7.62 16.20
N GLU A 148 1.85 -8.59 16.18
CA GLU A 148 2.86 -8.79 17.22
C GLU A 148 3.78 -7.58 17.38
N GLY A 149 4.27 -7.04 16.26
CA GLY A 149 5.16 -5.86 16.28
C GLY A 149 4.45 -4.58 16.72
N THR A 150 3.18 -4.40 16.35
CA THR A 150 2.47 -3.13 16.57
C THR A 150 1.70 -3.09 17.89
N ILE A 151 1.01 -4.18 18.24
CA ILE A 151 0.07 -4.24 19.36
C ILE A 151 0.67 -4.96 20.55
N VAL A 152 1.29 -6.13 20.35
CA VAL A 152 1.75 -6.98 21.47
C VAL A 152 3.04 -6.45 22.07
N ARG A 153 4.02 -6.12 21.24
CA ARG A 153 5.34 -5.66 21.70
C ARG A 153 5.43 -4.16 21.94
N GLU A 154 4.46 -3.41 21.40
CA GLU A 154 4.43 -1.94 21.33
C GLU A 154 5.67 -1.37 20.61
N LEU A 155 5.45 -0.47 19.64
CA LEU A 155 6.55 0.11 18.86
C LEU A 155 7.51 0.96 19.70
N PHE A 156 7.00 1.51 20.81
CA PHE A 156 7.73 2.37 21.72
C PHE A 156 7.61 1.82 23.13
N THR A 157 8.75 1.69 23.81
CA THR A 157 8.77 1.24 25.22
C THR A 157 8.09 2.23 26.17
N ARG A 158 8.06 3.52 25.81
CA ARG A 158 7.49 4.64 26.58
C ARG A 158 7.14 5.78 25.61
N GLY A 159 6.28 6.71 26.03
CA GLY A 159 6.03 7.95 25.28
C GLY A 159 7.24 8.90 25.30
N CYS A 160 7.52 9.59 24.19
CA CYS A 160 8.48 10.68 24.13
C CYS A 160 7.77 12.00 24.49
N ALA A 161 8.32 12.72 25.48
CA ALA A 161 7.82 14.03 25.87
C ALA A 161 8.19 15.14 24.85
N SER A 162 9.24 14.91 24.05
CA SER A 162 9.64 15.73 22.92
C SER A 162 9.91 14.83 21.70
N GLU A 163 9.32 15.14 20.54
CA GLU A 163 9.52 14.40 19.28
C GLU A 163 10.88 14.71 18.63
N THR A 164 11.97 14.49 19.38
CA THR A 164 13.34 14.56 18.84
C THR A 164 13.78 13.20 18.32
N LEU A 165 14.68 13.19 17.32
CA LEU A 165 15.27 11.96 16.79
C LEU A 165 15.92 11.13 17.91
N ASP A 166 16.68 11.77 18.81
CA ASP A 166 17.38 11.07 19.89
C ASP A 166 16.41 10.39 20.86
N CYS A 167 15.31 11.05 21.22
CA CYS A 167 14.29 10.44 22.07
C CYS A 167 13.63 9.26 21.36
N ALA A 168 13.23 9.45 20.10
CA ALA A 168 12.58 8.41 19.31
C ALA A 168 13.48 7.18 19.17
N LEU A 169 14.75 7.35 18.77
CA LEU A 169 15.71 6.24 18.63
C LEU A 169 15.94 5.51 19.97
N ALA A 170 15.94 6.25 21.10
CA ALA A 170 16.17 5.68 22.42
C ALA A 170 15.00 4.87 22.97
N VAL A 171 13.75 5.24 22.65
CA VAL A 171 12.55 4.53 23.15
C VAL A 171 11.98 3.51 22.17
N THR A 172 12.41 3.55 20.91
CA THR A 172 11.95 2.64 19.85
C THR A 172 12.40 1.21 20.12
N ARG A 173 11.45 0.27 20.08
CA ARG A 173 11.75 -1.17 20.05
C ARG A 173 12.02 -1.59 18.61
N TRP A 174 13.29 -1.59 18.21
CA TRP A 174 13.69 -1.93 16.84
C TRP A 174 13.30 -3.34 16.42
N ASP A 175 13.21 -4.28 17.37
CA ASP A 175 12.69 -5.62 17.11
C ASP A 175 11.19 -5.60 16.74
N ALA A 176 10.39 -4.81 17.47
CA ALA A 176 8.97 -4.63 17.21
C ALA A 176 8.72 -3.92 15.88
N VAL A 177 9.49 -2.86 15.57
CA VAL A 177 9.49 -2.18 14.28
C VAL A 177 9.85 -3.16 13.15
N GLY A 178 10.89 -3.96 13.32
CA GLY A 178 11.31 -4.96 12.35
C GLY A 178 10.21 -5.97 12.04
N LEU A 179 9.53 -6.48 13.07
CA LEU A 179 8.39 -7.40 12.92
C LEU A 179 7.21 -6.73 12.20
N ALA A 180 6.88 -5.49 12.56
CA ALA A 180 5.81 -4.74 11.94
C ALA A 180 6.06 -4.51 10.44
N VAL A 181 7.26 -4.05 10.09
CA VAL A 181 7.68 -3.80 8.70
C VAL A 181 7.69 -5.09 7.90
N LEU A 182 8.28 -6.16 8.45
CA LEU A 182 8.34 -7.45 7.77
C LEU A 182 6.93 -8.04 7.57
N GLY A 183 6.05 -7.86 8.56
CA GLY A 183 4.65 -8.28 8.47
C GLY A 183 3.89 -7.57 7.35
N VAL A 184 3.99 -6.24 7.27
CA VAL A 184 3.35 -5.45 6.20
C VAL A 184 3.92 -5.80 4.83
N ALA A 185 5.24 -5.98 4.72
CA ALA A 185 5.88 -6.41 3.47
C ALA A 185 5.36 -7.79 3.02
N ALA A 186 5.25 -8.74 3.94
CA ALA A 186 4.69 -10.07 3.67
C ALA A 186 3.23 -9.99 3.19
N ILE A 187 2.38 -9.17 3.84
CA ILE A 187 1.00 -8.93 3.37
C ILE A 187 0.99 -8.36 1.96
N GLY A 188 1.84 -7.37 1.69
CA GLY A 188 1.94 -6.74 0.37
C GLY A 188 2.36 -7.70 -0.74
N ILE A 189 3.40 -8.49 -0.50
CA ILE A 189 3.88 -9.51 -1.45
C ILE A 189 2.80 -10.59 -1.63
N GLY A 190 2.19 -11.07 -0.55
CA GLY A 190 1.18 -12.11 -0.61
C GLY A 190 -0.07 -11.67 -1.36
N GLY A 191 -0.56 -10.47 -1.07
CA GLY A 191 -1.68 -9.84 -1.78
C GLY A 191 -1.38 -9.64 -3.26
N TRP A 192 -0.17 -9.17 -3.60
CA TRP A 192 0.28 -9.05 -4.98
C TRP A 192 0.29 -10.40 -5.72
N MET A 193 0.81 -11.46 -5.10
CA MET A 193 0.86 -12.80 -5.69
C MET A 193 -0.55 -13.36 -5.97
N VAL A 194 -1.43 -13.34 -4.96
CA VAL A 194 -2.82 -13.80 -5.08
C VAL A 194 -3.52 -13.05 -6.21
N TRP A 195 -3.39 -11.73 -6.23
CA TRP A 195 -4.11 -10.93 -7.19
C TRP A 195 -3.58 -11.03 -8.62
N THR A 196 -2.29 -11.32 -8.78
CA THR A 196 -1.70 -11.62 -10.09
C THR A 196 -2.33 -12.89 -10.67
N GLN A 197 -2.61 -13.91 -9.85
CA GLN A 197 -3.30 -15.12 -10.30
C GLN A 197 -4.75 -14.85 -10.70
N VAL A 198 -5.46 -14.00 -9.95
CA VAL A 198 -6.82 -13.56 -10.31
C VAL A 198 -6.82 -12.82 -11.66
N ALA A 199 -5.84 -11.96 -11.90
CA ALA A 199 -5.71 -11.25 -13.17
C ALA A 199 -5.46 -12.20 -14.35
N VAL A 200 -4.56 -13.19 -14.20
CA VAL A 200 -4.31 -14.21 -15.22
C VAL A 200 -5.56 -15.06 -15.49
N GLY A 201 -6.25 -15.53 -14.45
CA GLY A 201 -7.47 -16.32 -14.60
C GLY A 201 -8.57 -15.57 -15.37
N ARG A 202 -8.71 -14.25 -15.15
CA ARG A 202 -9.66 -13.43 -15.91
C ARG A 202 -9.31 -13.35 -17.40
N ILE A 203 -8.02 -13.21 -17.75
CA ILE A 203 -7.57 -13.18 -19.14
C ILE A 203 -7.94 -14.48 -19.84
N LEU A 204 -7.59 -15.61 -19.22
CA LEU A 204 -7.85 -16.94 -19.78
C LEU A 204 -9.35 -17.20 -19.95
N ALA A 205 -10.17 -16.84 -18.95
CA ALA A 205 -11.62 -16.96 -19.04
C ALA A 205 -12.23 -16.08 -20.14
N SER A 206 -11.72 -14.85 -20.33
CA SER A 206 -12.21 -13.96 -21.39
C SER A 206 -11.86 -14.42 -22.80
N ASN A 207 -10.74 -15.11 -22.99
CA ASN A 207 -10.36 -15.67 -24.30
C ASN A 207 -11.05 -17.00 -24.63
N GLN A 208 -11.55 -17.74 -23.63
CA GLN A 208 -12.34 -18.96 -23.87
C GLN A 208 -13.81 -18.65 -24.20
N ALA A 209 -14.29 -17.46 -23.87
CA ALA A 209 -15.68 -17.04 -24.08
C ALA A 209 -15.92 -16.25 -25.38
N GLY A 210 -14.86 -15.94 -26.15
CA GLY A 210 -14.92 -15.26 -27.46
C GLY A 210 -14.49 -16.18 -28.57
#